data_AF-A0A0F9J8T5-F1
#
_entry.id   AF-A0A0F9J8T5-F1
#
_cell.length_a   1.000
_cell.length_b   1.000
_cell.length_c   1.000
_cell.angle_alpha   90.00
_cell.angle_beta   90.00
_cell.angle_gamma   90.00
#
_symmetry.space_group_name_H-M   'P 1'
#
loop_
_entity.id
_entity.type
_entity.pdbx_description
1 polymer ?
#
loop_
_entity_poly.entity_id
_entity_poly.type
_entity_poly.pdbx_seq_one_letter_code
_entity_poly.pdbx_strand_id
1 'polypeptide(L)' 'MNIIKRWLIVRANGALRVTTRRPSLRYDEISFRLNITIPASWGCEAGTVDLSIPEGTVIVQPEEMEGPEIE' A
#
# COMPACT_ATOMS: atom_id res chain seq x y z
N MET A 1 -4.55 11.11 -18.74
CA MET A 1 -4.29 10.24 -17.57
C MET A 1 -2.90 10.56 -17.07
N ASN A 2 -2.76 11.04 -15.84
CA ASN A 2 -1.47 11.53 -15.33
C ASN A 2 -0.87 10.50 -14.37
N ILE A 3 0.42 10.22 -14.49
CA ILE A 3 1.14 9.35 -13.56
C ILE A 3 2.04 10.22 -12.68
N ILE A 4 1.85 10.14 -11.37
CA ILE A 4 2.70 10.83 -10.40
C ILE A 4 3.57 9.82 -9.65
N LYS A 5 4.82 10.20 -9.38
CA LYS A 5 5.74 9.38 -8.58
C LYS A 5 5.70 9.85 -7.13
N ARG A 6 5.55 8.91 -6.21
CA ARG A 6 5.53 9.16 -4.75
C ARG A 6 6.33 8.08 -4.02
N TRP A 7 6.57 8.30 -2.74
CA TRP A 7 7.13 7.30 -1.84
C TRP A 7 6.10 6.95 -0.78
N LEU A 8 5.75 5.67 -0.68
CA LEU A 8 5.03 5.13 0.46
C LEU A 8 6.04 4.78 1.54
N ILE A 9 5.74 5.14 2.77
CA ILE A 9 6.56 4.82 3.93
C ILE A 9 5.68 4.05 4.89
N VAL A 10 6.17 2.87 5.28
CA VAL A 10 5.52 1.97 6.22
C VAL A 10 6.39 1.91 7.46
N ARG A 11 5.80 2.10 8.64
CA ARG A 11 6.46 1.90 9.92
C ARG A 11 6.14 0.52 10.50
N ALA A 12 7.05 0.02 11.33
CA ALA A 12 6.87 -1.23 12.07
C ALA A 12 5.61 -1.27 12.94
N ASN A 13 5.14 -0.11 13.43
CA ASN A 13 3.89 -0.01 14.18
C ASN A 13 2.61 0.04 13.30
N GLY A 14 2.74 -0.19 11.99
CA GLY A 14 1.64 -0.16 11.03
C GLY A 14 1.25 1.24 10.53
N ALA A 15 1.90 2.32 10.99
CA ALA A 15 1.61 3.66 10.48
C ALA A 15 2.08 3.83 9.03
N LEU A 16 1.25 4.49 8.22
CA LEU A 16 1.48 4.72 6.80
C LEU A 16 1.53 6.21 6.48
N ARG A 17 2.47 6.62 5.63
CA ARG A 17 2.48 7.98 5.06
C ARG A 17 3.01 7.99 3.63
N VAL A 18 2.58 8.98 2.86
CA VAL A 18 3.04 9.19 1.48
C VAL A 18 3.76 10.53 1.38
N THR A 19 4.88 10.57 0.67
CA THR A 19 5.63 11.80 0.41
C THR A 19 6.00 11.95 -1.07
N THR A 20 6.16 13.20 -1.49
CA THR A 20 6.57 13.59 -2.85
C THR A 20 8.08 13.52 -3.04
N ARG A 21 8.85 13.77 -1.98
CA ARG A 21 10.31 13.81 -2.00
C ARG A 21 10.89 12.49 -1.53
N ARG A 22 12.11 12.16 -1.96
CA ARG A 22 12.83 10.98 -1.47
C ARG A 22 12.95 11.07 0.07
N PRO A 23 12.44 10.10 0.83
CA PRO A 23 12.49 10.18 2.28
C PRO A 23 13.87 9.83 2.81
N SER A 24 14.23 10.46 3.94
CA SER A 24 15.21 9.90 4.87
C SER A 24 14.44 8.99 5.83
N LEU A 25 14.85 7.72 5.90
CA LEU A 25 14.16 6.71 6.69
C LEU A 25 14.72 6.64 8.10
N ARG A 26 13.83 6.37 9.05
CA ARG A 26 14.18 5.92 10.40
C ARG A 26 14.51 4.43 10.38
N TYR A 27 15.06 3.93 11.47
CA TYR A 27 15.40 2.52 11.62
C TYR A 27 14.16 1.59 11.54
N ASP A 28 13.00 2.08 11.97
CA ASP A 28 11.72 1.38 11.97
C ASP A 28 10.86 1.65 10.72
N GLU A 29 11.42 2.26 9.69
CA GLU A 29 10.75 2.67 8.46
C GLU A 29 11.28 1.92 7.23
N ILE A 30 10.38 1.48 6.36
CA ILE A 30 10.69 1.04 5.00
C ILE A 30 9.97 1.95 4.00
N SER A 31 10.57 2.15 2.82
CA SER A 31 9.92 2.92 1.75
C SER A 31 9.84 2.18 0.42
N PHE A 32 8.70 2.36 -0.24
CA PHE A 32 8.41 1.84 -1.57
C PHE A 32 8.18 2.99 -2.54
N ARG A 33 8.70 2.85 -3.76
CA ARG A 33 8.45 3.81 -4.83
C ARG A 33 7.08 3.50 -5.46
N LEU A 34 6.17 4.45 -5.37
CA LEU A 34 4.83 4.35 -5.96
C LEU A 34 4.75 5.12 -7.27
N ASN A 35 4.15 4.48 -8.27
CA ASN A 35 3.59 5.17 -9.44
C ASN A 35 2.07 5.21 -9.23
N ILE A 36 1.53 6.40 -9.00
CA ILE A 36 0.09 6.59 -8.81
C ILE A 36 -0.48 7.11 -10.12
N THR A 37 -1.35 6.31 -10.72
CA THR A 37 -2.14 6.74 -11.87
C THR A 37 -3.33 7.54 -11.36
N ILE A 38 -3.40 8.80 -11.76
CA ILE A 38 -4.52 9.69 -11.49
C ILE A 38 -5.47 9.62 -12.70
N PRO A 39 -6.59 8.87 -12.63
CA PRO A 39 -7.71 9.02 -13.55
C PRO A 39 -8.14 10.48 -13.69
N ALA A 40 -8.62 10.84 -14.89
CA ALA A 40 -9.08 12.19 -15.17
C ALA A 40 -10.26 12.64 -14.28
N SER A 41 -10.95 11.70 -13.64
CA SER A 41 -12.05 11.92 -12.70
C SER A 41 -11.62 12.08 -11.23
N TRP A 42 -10.33 11.97 -10.91
CA TRP A 42 -9.87 12.09 -9.52
C TRP A 42 -10.06 13.52 -8.98
N GLY A 43 -10.80 13.67 -7.88
CA GLY A 43 -11.08 14.97 -7.28
C GLY A 43 -12.23 15.73 -7.94
N CYS A 44 -12.84 15.16 -8.98
CA CYS A 44 -14.19 15.53 -9.37
C CYS A 44 -15.14 14.75 -8.46
N GLU A 45 -16.11 15.41 -7.81
CA GLU A 45 -17.27 14.70 -7.27
C GLU A 45 -17.96 14.00 -8.45
N ALA A 46 -17.64 12.73 -8.67
CA ALA A 46 -18.57 11.85 -9.34
C ALA A 46 -19.73 11.72 -8.35
N GLY A 47 -20.89 12.29 -8.69
CA GLY A 47 -22.12 12.12 -7.90
C GLY A 47 -22.34 10.65 -7.53
N THR A 48 -23.20 10.39 -6.55
CA THR A 48 -23.44 9.10 -5.87
C THR A 48 -22.91 7.88 -6.65
N VAL A 49 -21.69 7.45 -6.31
CA VAL A 49 -21.05 6.28 -6.92
C VAL A 49 -21.48 5.06 -6.11
N ASP A 50 -22.33 4.21 -6.68
CA ASP A 50 -22.61 2.88 -6.14
C ASP A 50 -21.35 2.02 -6.28
N LEU A 51 -20.63 1.86 -5.17
CA LEU A 51 -19.47 0.97 -5.08
C LEU A 51 -19.94 -0.46 -4.80
N SER A 52 -20.07 -1.27 -5.85
CA SER A 52 -20.18 -2.72 -5.69
C SER A 52 -18.78 -3.29 -5.47
N ILE A 53 -18.51 -3.78 -4.26
CA ILE A 53 -17.29 -4.55 -3.96
C ILE A 53 -17.43 -5.91 -4.66
N PRO A 54 -16.51 -6.31 -5.56
CA PRO A 54 -16.52 -7.66 -6.08
C PRO A 54 -16.29 -8.64 -4.94
N GLU A 55 -17.20 -9.59 -4.75
CA GLU A 55 -17.00 -10.67 -3.79
C GLU A 55 -15.71 -11.41 -4.15
N GLY A 56 -14.77 -11.41 -3.22
CA GLY A 56 -13.47 -12.04 -3.36
C GLY A 56 -12.92 -12.38 -1.99
N THR A 57 -12.50 -13.62 -1.81
CA THR A 57 -11.86 -14.08 -0.58
C THR A 57 -10.35 -13.93 -0.75
N VAL A 58 -9.71 -13.18 0.14
CA VAL A 58 -8.24 -13.15 0.24
C VAL A 58 -7.82 -14.38 1.05
N ILE A 59 -7.28 -15.40 0.39
CA ILE A 59 -6.67 -16.55 1.06
C ILE A 59 -5.23 -16.16 1.37
N VAL A 60 -4.95 -15.87 2.63
CA VAL A 60 -3.58 -15.74 3.14
C VAL A 60 -3.06 -17.15 3.35
N GLN A 61 -2.12 -17.61 2.51
CA GLN A 61 -1.37 -18.83 2.81
C GLN A 61 -0.32 -18.45 3.86
N PRO A 62 -0.37 -18.97 5.09
CA PRO A 62 0.75 -18.84 6.00
C PRO A 62 1.94 -19.57 5.37
N GLU A 63 3.09 -18.92 5.27
CA GLU A 63 4.34 -19.63 5.02
C GLU A 63 4.52 -20.62 6.18
N GLU A 64 4.61 -21.92 5.87
CA GLU A 64 4.95 -22.95 6.84
C GLU A 64 6.35 -22.66 7.36
N MET A 65 6.42 -22.08 8.56
CA MET A 65 7.67 -21.93 9.28
C MET A 65 7.98 -23.28 9.91
N GLU A 66 8.86 -24.08 9.28
CA GLU A 66 9.45 -25.28 9.90
C GLU A 66 10.11 -24.85 11.22
N GLY A 67 9.49 -25.23 12.34
CA GLY A 67 10.09 -25.09 13.65
C GLY A 67 11.29 -26.03 13.77
N PRO A 68 12.31 -25.70 14.58
CA PRO A 68 13.48 -26.54 14.73
C PRO A 68 13.11 -27.90 15.33
N GLU A 69 13.64 -28.98 14.74
CA GLU A 69 13.61 -30.33 15.34
C GLU A 69 14.27 -30.26 16.72
N ILE A 70 13.52 -30.69 17.74
CA ILE A 70 14.03 -30.81 19.10
C ILE A 70 14.59 -32.23 19.22
N GLU A 71 15.90 -32.34 19.51
CA GLU A 71 16.66 -33.59 19.70
C GLU A 71 16.07 -34.54 20.75
#